data_AF-A3ZMW1-F1
#
_entry.id   AF-A3ZMW1-F1
#
_cell.length_a   1.000
_cell.length_b   1.000
_cell.length_c   1.000
_cell.angle_alpha   90.00
_cell.angle_beta   90.00
_cell.angle_gamma   90.00
#
_symmetry.space_group_name_H-M   'P 1'
#
loop_
_entity.id
_entity.type
_entity.pdbx_description
1 polymer ?
#
loop_
_entity_poly.entity_id
_entity_poly.type
_entity_poly.pdbx_seq_one_letter_code
_entity_poly.pdbx_strand_id
1 'polypeptide(L)'
;MPSVRYSGFCLILVLALLLAGTSCRPSLAPPAGQPLPTAAADIDMDKLRDRIDAVLDYTLSQRKLNTKDHAAWQILHGALAYQDVYPVEHEGKFVSAVDHLLQGGKMTGWTMERGSPLPFVGADGQKRVGLRALLEQGSKTGQGHNDQWLAILSQCDLAPETPILFDGHEYTMSDFIGQVQLDLSRNFDREYSWTLIALTAYLPTTASWVDSTGKTWSIPALVQSEVDQGFGSGACGGTHRLIGLSMALNRHTAQNGEMTPEWVAADERIQEAITKARDYQNPNGSLSSNYFGRPGSSPDLAEDIGTTGHTLEFLSLSLTEDQLREPWVARAAQHMCKVFEQTEGAPLECGALYHAAHGLVLYRQRAFGPREYKFDLTSDDSDEAEVAAQ
;
A
#
# COMPACT_ATOMS: atom_id res chain seq x y z
N MET A 1 -64.28 5.59 57.98
CA MET A 1 -64.81 4.90 56.78
C MET A 1 -63.85 5.15 55.63
N PRO A 2 -63.37 4.12 54.93
CA PRO A 2 -62.21 4.21 54.04
C PRO A 2 -62.61 4.71 52.66
N SER A 3 -61.72 5.44 51.99
CA SER A 3 -61.70 5.48 50.53
C SER A 3 -60.25 5.41 50.04
N VAL A 4 -60.01 4.35 49.29
CA VAL A 4 -58.79 4.01 48.55
C VAL A 4 -58.62 4.98 47.39
N ARG A 5 -57.39 5.38 47.06
CA ARG A 5 -56.92 5.51 45.66
C ARG A 5 -55.40 5.74 45.53
N TYR A 6 -54.77 4.67 45.04
CA TYR A 6 -53.72 4.56 44.01
C TYR A 6 -52.43 5.38 44.08
N SER A 7 -51.35 4.62 44.26
CA SER A 7 -49.96 4.89 43.91
C SER A 7 -49.78 5.18 42.42
N GLY A 8 -48.94 6.18 42.12
CA GLY A 8 -48.29 6.34 40.81
C GLY A 8 -46.79 6.45 41.02
N PHE A 9 -46.07 5.32 40.97
CA PHE A 9 -44.62 5.29 40.87
C PHE A 9 -44.24 5.47 39.40
N CYS A 10 -43.59 6.58 39.05
CA CYS A 10 -42.91 6.74 37.77
C CYS A 10 -41.66 5.87 37.75
N LEU A 11 -41.74 4.70 37.12
CA LEU A 11 -40.59 3.88 36.76
C LEU A 11 -40.02 4.41 35.44
N ILE A 12 -38.85 5.05 35.48
CA ILE A 12 -38.10 5.42 34.28
C ILE A 12 -37.48 4.13 33.73
N LEU A 13 -38.03 3.65 32.62
CA LEU A 13 -37.54 2.46 31.90
C LEU A 13 -36.51 2.94 30.87
N VAL A 14 -35.23 2.78 31.18
CA VAL A 14 -34.13 2.99 30.23
C VAL A 14 -34.10 1.80 29.27
N LEU A 15 -34.66 1.98 28.08
CA LEU A 15 -34.59 1.00 27.00
C LEU A 15 -33.23 1.12 26.31
N ALA A 16 -32.29 0.24 26.64
CA ALA A 16 -31.04 0.08 25.89
C ALA A 16 -31.35 -0.64 24.57
N LEU A 17 -31.42 0.11 23.47
CA LEU A 17 -31.47 -0.42 22.11
C LEU A 17 -30.07 -0.91 21.72
N LEU A 18 -29.81 -2.20 21.97
CA LEU A 18 -28.73 -2.95 21.33
C LEU A 18 -29.13 -3.18 19.85
N LEU A 19 -28.68 -2.28 18.97
CA LEU A 19 -28.68 -2.53 17.53
C LEU A 19 -27.55 -3.52 17.22
N ALA A 20 -27.85 -4.81 17.35
CA ALA A 20 -27.07 -5.87 16.70
C ALA A 20 -27.36 -5.79 15.19
N GLY A 21 -26.55 -5.00 14.48
CA GLY A 21 -26.53 -5.01 13.02
C GLY A 21 -25.94 -6.32 12.54
N THR A 22 -26.79 -7.29 12.21
CA THR A 22 -26.43 -8.50 11.48
C THR A 22 -26.02 -8.11 10.06
N SER A 23 -24.72 -7.89 9.86
CA SER A 23 -24.11 -7.80 8.53
C SER A 23 -24.09 -9.21 7.93
N CYS A 24 -25.19 -9.58 7.27
CA CYS A 24 -25.22 -10.74 6.38
C CYS A 24 -24.42 -10.39 5.13
N ARG A 25 -23.09 -10.52 5.19
CA ARG A 25 -22.28 -10.69 3.98
C ARG A 25 -22.38 -12.16 3.56
N PRO A 26 -22.60 -12.47 2.27
CA PRO A 26 -22.48 -13.84 1.80
C PRO A 26 -21.03 -14.28 1.97
N SER A 27 -20.79 -15.18 2.92
CA SER A 27 -19.54 -15.94 2.99
C SER A 27 -19.51 -16.86 1.78
N LEU A 28 -18.63 -16.56 0.83
CA LEU A 28 -18.25 -17.54 -0.18
C LEU A 28 -17.46 -18.62 0.55
N ALA A 29 -18.11 -19.74 0.86
CA ALA A 29 -17.41 -20.92 1.31
C ALA A 29 -16.42 -21.34 0.21
N PRO A 30 -15.12 -21.50 0.49
CA PRO A 30 -14.19 -21.99 -0.51
C PRO A 30 -14.56 -23.42 -0.92
N PRO A 31 -14.28 -23.82 -2.17
CA PRO A 31 -14.48 -25.21 -2.58
C PRO A 31 -13.69 -26.14 -1.65
N ALA A 32 -14.40 -27.11 -1.10
CA ALA A 32 -13.86 -28.03 -0.11
C ALA A 32 -12.75 -28.90 -0.71
N GLY A 33 -11.63 -29.00 0.04
CA GLY A 33 -10.85 -30.23 0.08
C GLY A 33 -9.64 -30.32 -0.84
N GLN A 34 -8.63 -29.49 -0.60
CA GLN A 34 -7.26 -30.01 -0.63
C GLN A 34 -6.57 -29.71 0.71
N PRO A 35 -6.14 -30.72 1.48
CA PRO A 35 -5.31 -30.49 2.65
C PRO A 35 -4.06 -29.75 2.21
N LEU A 36 -3.73 -28.67 2.93
CA LEU A 36 -2.56 -27.88 2.63
C LEU A 36 -1.31 -28.75 2.90
N PRO A 37 -0.36 -28.85 1.95
CA PRO A 37 0.79 -29.73 2.07
C PRO A 37 1.56 -29.39 3.35
N THR A 38 1.65 -30.38 4.25
CA THR A 38 2.22 -30.23 5.60
C THR A 38 3.70 -30.64 5.64
N ALA A 39 4.38 -30.61 4.51
CA ALA A 39 5.80 -30.96 4.41
C ALA A 39 6.52 -29.99 3.49
N ALA A 40 7.76 -29.64 3.85
CA ALA A 40 8.72 -28.90 3.04
C ALA A 40 9.03 -29.69 1.76
N ALA A 41 8.14 -29.61 0.76
CA ALA A 41 8.52 -29.92 -0.60
C ALA A 41 9.52 -28.86 -1.03
N ASP A 42 10.62 -29.31 -1.62
CA ASP A 42 11.58 -28.41 -2.26
C ASP A 42 10.82 -27.63 -3.34
N ILE A 43 10.89 -26.30 -3.28
CA ILE A 43 10.19 -25.44 -4.24
C ILE A 43 11.06 -25.33 -5.46
N ASP A 44 10.55 -25.84 -6.58
CA ASP A 44 11.14 -25.58 -7.89
C ASP A 44 11.02 -24.08 -8.21
N MET A 45 12.15 -23.39 -8.09
CA MET A 45 12.22 -21.93 -8.21
C MET A 45 11.88 -21.44 -9.62
N ASP A 46 12.20 -22.21 -10.67
CA ASP A 46 11.82 -21.86 -12.04
C ASP A 46 10.30 -21.96 -12.22
N LYS A 47 9.68 -23.04 -11.70
CA LYS A 47 8.21 -23.15 -11.70
C LYS A 47 7.54 -22.06 -10.87
N LEU A 48 8.14 -21.68 -9.73
CA LEU A 48 7.63 -20.58 -8.92
C LEU A 48 7.69 -19.26 -9.70
N ARG A 49 8.81 -18.96 -10.37
CA ARG A 49 8.93 -17.78 -11.24
C ARG A 49 7.82 -17.73 -12.28
N ASP A 50 7.63 -18.81 -13.03
CA ASP A 50 6.64 -18.86 -14.11
C ASP A 50 5.20 -18.68 -13.58
N ARG A 51 4.92 -19.23 -12.40
CA ARG A 51 3.63 -19.07 -11.72
C ARG A 51 3.40 -17.64 -11.22
N ILE A 52 4.43 -16.98 -10.68
CA ILE A 52 4.37 -15.57 -10.28
C ILE A 52 4.09 -14.71 -11.51
N ASP A 53 4.80 -14.94 -12.61
CA ASP A 53 4.60 -14.21 -13.86
C ASP A 53 3.13 -14.35 -14.35
N ALA A 54 2.57 -15.56 -14.32
CA ALA A 54 1.19 -15.81 -14.71
C ALA A 54 0.15 -15.07 -13.83
N VAL A 55 0.29 -15.08 -12.51
CA VAL A 55 -0.67 -14.40 -11.62
C VAL A 55 -0.58 -12.88 -11.72
N LEU A 56 0.61 -12.33 -11.97
CA LEU A 56 0.80 -10.90 -12.20
C LEU A 56 0.24 -10.47 -13.56
N ASP A 57 0.45 -11.26 -14.61
CA ASP A 57 -0.15 -10.99 -15.93
C ASP A 57 -1.67 -11.06 -15.91
N TYR A 58 -2.24 -12.04 -15.21
CA TYR A 58 -3.68 -12.11 -14.97
C TYR A 58 -4.17 -10.88 -14.20
N THR A 59 -3.47 -10.48 -13.14
CA THR A 59 -3.86 -9.33 -12.31
C THR A 59 -3.81 -8.04 -13.12
N LEU A 60 -2.79 -7.83 -13.96
CA LEU A 60 -2.67 -6.66 -14.83
C LEU A 60 -3.75 -6.62 -15.91
N SER A 61 -4.04 -7.76 -16.56
CA SER A 61 -4.90 -7.80 -17.75
C SER A 61 -6.39 -8.04 -17.49
N GLN A 62 -6.72 -8.76 -16.41
CA GLN A 62 -8.09 -9.23 -16.15
C GLN A 62 -8.76 -8.50 -14.98
N ARG A 63 -8.00 -7.96 -14.01
CA ARG A 63 -8.57 -7.20 -12.88
C ARG A 63 -8.68 -5.71 -13.21
N LYS A 64 -9.35 -5.42 -14.33
CA LYS A 64 -9.55 -4.08 -14.88
C LYS A 64 -10.34 -3.19 -13.92
N LEU A 65 -9.84 -1.98 -13.66
CA LEU A 65 -10.57 -0.92 -12.97
C LEU A 65 -10.95 0.19 -13.95
N ASN A 66 -11.91 1.02 -13.57
CA ASN A 66 -12.37 2.15 -14.38
C ASN A 66 -12.58 3.41 -13.51
N THR A 67 -12.40 4.59 -14.08
CA THR A 67 -12.50 5.87 -13.35
C THR A 67 -13.93 6.28 -12.97
N LYS A 68 -14.94 5.59 -13.51
CA LYS A 68 -16.36 5.88 -13.27
C LYS A 68 -16.84 5.25 -11.96
N ASP A 69 -16.47 4.01 -11.72
CA ASP A 69 -16.94 3.19 -10.61
C ASP A 69 -15.90 3.07 -9.49
N HIS A 70 -14.62 3.30 -9.80
CA HIS A 70 -13.52 3.16 -8.84
C HIS A 70 -12.88 4.50 -8.52
N ALA A 71 -12.55 4.69 -7.24
CA ALA A 71 -11.92 5.89 -6.73
C ALA A 71 -10.38 5.83 -6.85
N ALA A 72 -9.73 6.98 -6.67
CA ALA A 72 -8.28 7.14 -6.73
C ALA A 72 -7.56 6.20 -5.77
N TRP A 73 -8.12 6.00 -4.58
CA TRP A 73 -7.60 5.02 -3.64
C TRP A 73 -7.55 3.61 -4.25
N GLN A 74 -8.59 3.15 -4.92
CA GLN A 74 -8.59 1.81 -5.52
C GLN A 74 -7.64 1.71 -6.72
N ILE A 75 -7.63 2.75 -7.56
CA ILE A 75 -6.86 2.79 -8.81
C ILE A 75 -5.36 2.91 -8.54
N LEU A 76 -4.94 3.87 -7.70
CA LEU A 76 -3.52 4.16 -7.51
C LEU A 76 -2.76 3.06 -6.77
N HIS A 77 -3.43 2.20 -5.98
CA HIS A 77 -2.74 1.04 -5.42
C HIS A 77 -2.25 0.08 -6.52
N GLY A 78 -2.94 -0.01 -7.67
CA GLY A 78 -2.46 -0.81 -8.80
C GLY A 78 -1.15 -0.29 -9.40
N ALA A 79 -0.91 1.03 -9.32
CA ALA A 79 0.35 1.63 -9.73
C ALA A 79 1.53 1.25 -8.82
N LEU A 80 1.31 0.76 -7.60
CA LEU A 80 2.41 0.18 -6.80
C LEU A 80 3.02 -1.03 -7.49
N ALA A 81 2.17 -1.92 -8.03
CA ALA A 81 2.64 -3.15 -8.67
C ALA A 81 3.14 -2.92 -10.11
N TYR A 82 2.47 -2.02 -10.86
CA TYR A 82 2.68 -1.89 -12.30
C TYR A 82 3.09 -0.49 -12.74
N GLN A 83 3.36 0.42 -11.80
CA GLN A 83 3.90 1.76 -12.07
C GLN A 83 3.09 2.51 -13.16
N ASP A 84 3.78 3.12 -14.13
CA ASP A 84 3.22 3.91 -15.23
C ASP A 84 2.46 3.05 -16.25
N VAL A 85 2.68 1.74 -16.33
CA VAL A 85 1.94 0.87 -17.26
C VAL A 85 0.61 0.37 -16.69
N TYR A 86 0.25 0.69 -15.44
CA TYR A 86 -1.01 0.24 -14.85
C TYR A 86 -2.22 0.83 -15.60
N PRO A 87 -3.04 -0.01 -16.26
CA PRO A 87 -4.16 0.45 -17.07
C PRO A 87 -5.39 0.73 -16.22
N VAL A 88 -6.12 1.78 -16.57
CA VAL A 88 -7.47 2.07 -16.08
C VAL A 88 -8.36 2.44 -17.25
N GLU A 89 -9.58 1.94 -17.26
CA GLU A 89 -10.56 2.35 -18.26
C GLU A 89 -11.09 3.76 -17.94
N HIS A 90 -11.02 4.65 -18.91
CA HIS A 90 -11.56 5.99 -18.87
C HIS A 90 -12.34 6.25 -20.17
N GLU A 91 -13.64 6.51 -20.06
CA GLU A 91 -14.52 6.81 -21.20
C GLU A 91 -14.44 5.79 -22.34
N GLY A 92 -14.36 4.49 -22.01
CA GLY A 92 -14.32 3.38 -22.96
C GLY A 92 -12.94 3.06 -23.55
N LYS A 93 -11.87 3.71 -23.04
CA LYS A 93 -10.48 3.46 -23.47
C LYS A 93 -9.58 3.16 -22.29
N PHE A 94 -8.53 2.36 -22.50
CA PHE A 94 -7.49 2.20 -21.48
C PHE A 94 -6.49 3.34 -21.54
N VAL A 95 -6.20 3.91 -20.37
CA VAL A 95 -5.16 4.92 -20.16
C VAL A 95 -4.26 4.47 -19.01
N SER A 96 -3.02 4.94 -18.99
CA SER A 96 -2.18 4.80 -17.79
C SER A 96 -2.82 5.56 -16.63
N ALA A 97 -2.99 4.90 -15.49
CA ALA A 97 -3.56 5.53 -14.30
C ALA A 97 -2.71 6.70 -13.80
N VAL A 98 -1.38 6.54 -13.85
CA VAL A 98 -0.42 7.57 -13.43
C VAL A 98 -0.44 8.72 -14.42
N ASP A 99 -0.32 8.47 -15.72
CA ASP A 99 -0.32 9.55 -16.73
C ASP A 99 -1.64 10.31 -16.75
N HIS A 100 -2.78 9.60 -16.68
CA HIS A 100 -4.10 10.22 -16.61
C HIS A 100 -4.18 11.20 -15.45
N LEU A 101 -3.70 10.81 -14.27
CA LEU A 101 -3.65 11.68 -13.10
C LEU A 101 -2.69 12.86 -13.30
N LEU A 102 -1.47 12.62 -13.77
CA LEU A 102 -0.45 13.66 -13.99
C LEU A 102 -0.89 14.69 -15.05
N GLN A 103 -1.73 14.29 -16.00
CA GLN A 103 -2.29 15.17 -17.03
C GLN A 103 -3.56 15.91 -16.57
N GLY A 104 -3.91 15.85 -15.28
CA GLY A 104 -5.08 16.53 -14.71
C GLY A 104 -6.40 15.81 -14.98
N GLY A 105 -6.34 14.52 -15.32
CA GLY A 105 -7.48 13.65 -15.49
C GLY A 105 -8.32 13.55 -14.23
N LYS A 106 -9.63 13.51 -14.41
CA LYS A 106 -10.57 13.42 -13.28
C LYS A 106 -10.55 12.03 -12.68
N MET A 107 -10.44 11.96 -11.36
CA MET A 107 -10.49 10.74 -10.59
C MET A 107 -11.14 11.03 -9.22
N THR A 108 -12.21 10.32 -8.89
CA THR A 108 -12.92 10.51 -7.60
C THR A 108 -11.97 10.22 -6.45
N GLY A 109 -11.80 11.15 -5.50
CA GLY A 109 -10.89 11.01 -4.36
C GLY A 109 -9.45 11.47 -4.60
N TRP A 110 -9.09 11.88 -5.82
CA TRP A 110 -7.87 12.66 -6.07
C TRP A 110 -8.11 14.12 -5.67
N THR A 111 -8.14 14.36 -4.36
CA THR A 111 -8.46 15.67 -3.77
C THR A 111 -7.17 16.43 -3.43
N MET A 112 -6.86 17.45 -4.22
CA MET A 112 -5.68 18.30 -4.06
C MET A 112 -6.06 19.77 -3.86
N GLU A 113 -5.13 20.57 -3.36
CA GLU A 113 -5.24 22.02 -3.32
C GLU A 113 -3.89 22.69 -3.60
N ARG A 114 -3.94 23.98 -3.96
CA ARG A 114 -2.75 24.82 -3.99
C ARG A 114 -2.18 24.96 -2.58
N GLY A 115 -0.90 24.60 -2.43
CA GLY A 115 -0.16 24.65 -1.19
C GLY A 115 0.52 26.00 -0.90
N SER A 116 1.51 25.94 -0.01
CA SER A 116 2.28 27.06 0.49
C SER A 116 3.37 27.50 -0.52
N PRO A 117 3.84 28.77 -0.46
CA PRO A 117 5.06 29.17 -1.16
C PRO A 117 6.25 28.30 -0.74
N LEU A 118 7.00 27.80 -1.72
CA LEU A 118 8.14 26.91 -1.46
C LEU A 118 9.44 27.71 -1.26
N PRO A 119 10.39 27.19 -0.46
CA PRO A 119 11.65 27.88 -0.18
C PRO A 119 12.67 27.79 -1.34
N PHE A 120 12.27 27.30 -2.51
CA PHE A 120 13.09 27.17 -3.70
C PHE A 120 12.43 27.80 -4.92
N VAL A 121 13.22 28.00 -5.97
CA VAL A 121 12.76 28.46 -7.29
C VAL A 121 12.81 27.30 -8.28
N GLY A 122 11.95 27.32 -9.29
CA GLY A 122 11.96 26.34 -10.36
C GLY A 122 13.21 26.48 -11.24
N ALA A 123 13.41 25.51 -12.13
CA ALA A 123 14.47 25.57 -13.14
C ALA A 123 14.32 26.80 -14.08
N ASP A 124 13.10 27.34 -14.20
CA ASP A 124 12.75 28.57 -14.91
C ASP A 124 13.03 29.87 -14.12
N GLY A 125 13.57 29.75 -12.89
CA GLY A 125 13.84 30.85 -11.99
C GLY A 125 12.60 31.45 -11.32
N GLN A 126 11.40 30.87 -11.52
CA GLN A 126 10.17 31.36 -10.92
C GLN A 126 9.97 30.84 -9.50
N LYS A 127 9.32 31.64 -8.66
CA LYS A 127 8.90 31.20 -7.33
C LYS A 127 7.87 30.08 -7.47
N ARG A 128 8.08 28.98 -6.75
CA ARG A 128 7.17 27.84 -6.76
C ARG A 128 6.18 27.90 -5.59
N VAL A 129 5.05 27.24 -5.79
CA VAL A 129 4.05 26.97 -4.75
C VAL A 129 3.82 25.47 -4.70
N GLY A 130 3.60 24.93 -3.51
CA GLY A 130 3.40 23.50 -3.34
C GLY A 130 2.08 23.01 -3.91
N LEU A 131 2.00 21.70 -4.14
CA LEU A 131 0.76 20.98 -4.40
C LEU A 131 0.46 20.14 -3.16
N ARG A 132 -0.70 20.34 -2.52
CA ARG A 132 -1.07 19.65 -1.27
C ARG A 132 -2.16 18.64 -1.56
N ALA A 133 -1.93 17.38 -1.18
CA ALA A 133 -3.00 16.39 -1.11
C ALA A 133 -3.79 16.56 0.19
N LEU A 134 -5.13 16.58 0.11
CA LEU A 134 -5.98 16.71 1.28
C LEU A 134 -6.18 15.36 1.96
N LEU A 135 -6.07 15.33 3.29
CA LEU A 135 -6.31 14.13 4.08
C LEU A 135 -7.82 13.89 4.19
N GLU A 136 -8.26 12.71 3.75
CA GLU A 136 -9.59 12.17 3.98
C GLU A 136 -9.45 10.98 4.93
N GLN A 137 -9.25 11.25 6.22
CA GLN A 137 -8.83 10.24 7.20
C GLN A 137 -9.69 8.96 7.16
N GLY A 138 -9.03 7.81 6.97
CA GLY A 138 -9.69 6.50 6.89
C GLY A 138 -10.52 6.26 5.63
N SER A 139 -10.48 7.16 4.65
CA SER A 139 -11.17 7.02 3.37
C SER A 139 -10.55 5.89 2.54
N LYS A 140 -11.42 5.14 1.86
CA LYS A 140 -11.05 4.23 0.75
C LYS A 140 -11.46 4.80 -0.60
N THR A 141 -11.67 6.12 -0.63
CA THR A 141 -11.99 6.89 -1.82
C THR A 141 -10.83 7.83 -2.14
N GLY A 142 -10.45 8.68 -1.16
CA GLY A 142 -9.33 9.61 -1.23
C GLY A 142 -8.14 9.21 -0.36
N GLN A 143 -7.25 10.16 -0.08
CA GLN A 143 -6.03 9.92 0.68
C GLN A 143 -6.37 9.60 2.14
N GLY A 144 -6.28 8.33 2.51
CA GLY A 144 -6.66 7.84 3.84
C GLY A 144 -5.63 8.13 4.93
N HIS A 145 -4.36 8.27 4.53
CA HIS A 145 -3.19 8.49 5.39
C HIS A 145 -2.39 9.70 4.90
N ASN A 146 -1.70 10.40 5.81
CA ASN A 146 -0.84 11.53 5.43
C ASN A 146 0.20 11.08 4.39
N ASP A 147 0.34 11.87 3.32
CA ASP A 147 1.34 11.70 2.25
C ASP A 147 1.26 10.38 1.45
N GLN A 148 0.17 9.62 1.56
CA GLN A 148 -0.04 8.35 0.82
C GLN A 148 0.10 8.53 -0.69
N TRP A 149 -0.43 9.62 -1.25
CA TRP A 149 -0.34 9.89 -2.68
C TRP A 149 1.09 10.08 -3.16
N LEU A 150 1.88 10.87 -2.42
CA LEU A 150 3.28 11.05 -2.78
C LEU A 150 4.05 9.73 -2.61
N ALA A 151 3.75 8.94 -1.59
CA ALA A 151 4.38 7.65 -1.36
C ALA A 151 4.12 6.63 -2.48
N ILE A 152 2.89 6.56 -3.01
CA ILE A 152 2.57 5.72 -4.17
C ILE A 152 3.32 6.22 -5.41
N LEU A 153 3.20 7.51 -5.73
CA LEU A 153 3.83 8.10 -6.91
C LEU A 153 5.37 8.02 -6.87
N SER A 154 5.97 8.06 -5.67
CA SER A 154 7.42 7.89 -5.49
C SER A 154 7.95 6.51 -5.88
N GLN A 155 7.07 5.52 -6.00
CA GLN A 155 7.39 4.15 -6.40
C GLN A 155 7.14 3.90 -7.90
N CYS A 156 6.74 4.94 -8.64
CA CYS A 156 6.50 4.89 -10.09
C CYS A 156 7.66 5.50 -10.91
N ASP A 157 8.87 5.59 -10.34
CA ASP A 157 10.09 6.11 -11.00
C ASP A 157 9.96 7.51 -11.65
N LEU A 158 9.11 8.36 -11.07
CA LEU A 158 8.91 9.73 -11.55
C LEU A 158 10.10 10.63 -11.16
N ALA A 159 10.60 11.43 -12.11
CA ALA A 159 11.63 12.43 -11.83
C ALA A 159 11.06 13.60 -11.01
N PRO A 160 11.89 14.31 -10.21
CA PRO A 160 11.45 15.50 -9.48
C PRO A 160 10.85 16.60 -10.38
N GLU A 161 11.24 16.65 -11.65
CA GLU A 161 10.77 17.61 -12.65
C GLU A 161 9.50 17.15 -13.38
N THR A 162 9.03 15.92 -13.17
CA THR A 162 7.83 15.39 -13.82
C THR A 162 6.64 16.31 -13.56
N PRO A 163 5.97 16.83 -14.62
CA PRO A 163 4.83 17.73 -14.48
C PRO A 163 3.60 17.06 -13.86
N ILE A 164 2.83 17.83 -13.10
CA ILE A 164 1.52 17.48 -12.58
C ILE A 164 0.57 18.62 -12.93
N LEU A 165 -0.40 18.38 -13.81
CA LEU A 165 -1.45 19.33 -14.13
C LEU A 165 -2.56 19.25 -13.09
N PHE A 166 -2.85 20.38 -12.45
CA PHE A 166 -3.95 20.50 -11.50
C PHE A 166 -4.60 21.88 -11.59
N ASP A 167 -5.93 21.91 -11.72
CA ASP A 167 -6.74 23.13 -11.81
C ASP A 167 -6.22 24.14 -12.87
N GLY A 168 -5.79 23.63 -14.03
CA GLY A 168 -5.24 24.45 -15.12
C GLY A 168 -3.84 25.02 -14.86
N HIS A 169 -3.19 24.63 -13.76
CA HIS A 169 -1.83 25.01 -13.41
C HIS A 169 -0.88 23.81 -13.50
N GLU A 170 0.36 24.07 -13.92
CA GLU A 170 1.42 23.07 -13.96
C GLU A 170 2.27 23.13 -12.68
N TYR A 171 2.23 22.05 -11.93
CA TYR A 171 3.11 21.74 -10.80
C TYR A 171 4.15 20.70 -11.23
N THR A 172 5.07 20.36 -10.34
CA THR A 172 5.99 19.22 -10.52
C THR A 172 6.00 18.30 -9.30
N MET A 173 6.58 17.11 -9.43
CA MET A 173 6.86 16.24 -8.28
C MET A 173 7.66 16.98 -7.19
N SER A 174 8.60 17.86 -7.56
CA SER A 174 9.34 18.71 -6.61
C SER A 174 8.44 19.64 -5.82
N ASP A 175 7.39 20.19 -6.44
CA ASP A 175 6.43 21.04 -5.73
C ASP A 175 5.62 20.23 -4.71
N PHE A 176 5.27 18.98 -5.03
CA PHE A 176 4.57 18.08 -4.12
C PHE A 176 5.49 17.63 -2.97
N ILE A 177 6.73 17.25 -3.26
CA ILE A 177 7.75 16.90 -2.25
C ILE A 177 7.98 18.08 -1.30
N GLY A 178 8.18 19.28 -1.84
CA GLY A 178 8.36 20.49 -1.05
C GLY A 178 7.16 20.80 -0.16
N GLN A 179 5.94 20.52 -0.64
CA GLN A 179 4.75 20.70 0.16
C GLN A 179 4.67 19.73 1.35
N VAL A 180 4.98 18.45 1.12
CA VAL A 180 5.06 17.43 2.17
C VAL A 180 6.10 17.81 3.24
N GLN A 181 7.29 18.28 2.81
CA GLN A 181 8.30 18.77 3.74
C GLN A 181 7.80 19.93 4.63
N LEU A 182 7.04 20.87 4.05
CA LEU A 182 6.48 22.01 4.79
C LEU A 182 5.33 21.64 5.72
N ASP A 183 4.56 20.60 5.40
CA ASP A 183 3.38 20.19 6.17
C ASP A 183 3.68 19.16 7.25
N LEU A 184 4.93 18.74 7.43
CA LEU A 184 5.26 17.62 8.32
C LEU A 184 4.74 17.78 9.76
N SER A 185 4.81 18.98 10.36
CA SER A 185 4.24 19.24 11.70
C SER A 185 2.70 19.24 11.76
N ARG A 186 2.01 19.13 10.61
CA ARG A 186 0.54 19.01 10.53
C ARG A 186 0.08 17.56 10.61
N ASN A 187 1.01 16.60 10.54
CA ASN A 187 0.73 15.19 10.78
C ASN A 187 0.58 14.93 12.29
N PHE A 188 -0.63 15.19 12.81
CA PHE A 188 -0.94 15.01 14.23
C PHE A 188 -1.06 13.53 14.63
N ASP A 189 -1.34 12.65 13.68
CA ASP A 189 -1.42 11.20 13.89
C ASP A 189 -0.04 10.58 14.17
N ARG A 190 1.04 11.31 13.85
CA ARG A 190 2.43 10.85 13.97
C ARG A 190 2.70 9.53 13.24
N GLU A 191 1.99 9.33 12.13
CA GLU A 191 2.21 8.25 11.19
C GLU A 191 3.03 8.81 10.02
N TYR A 192 4.35 8.61 10.08
CA TYR A 192 5.29 9.11 9.07
C TYR A 192 5.76 8.00 8.12
N SER A 193 5.18 6.81 8.17
CA SER A 193 5.53 5.68 7.31
C SER A 193 5.46 6.05 5.82
N TRP A 194 4.33 6.60 5.37
CA TRP A 194 4.14 7.06 4.00
C TRP A 194 5.05 8.24 3.66
N THR A 195 5.21 9.20 4.57
CA THR A 195 6.15 10.32 4.40
C THR A 195 7.59 9.82 4.24
N LEU A 196 7.99 8.82 5.01
CA LEU A 196 9.33 8.24 4.97
C LEU A 196 9.55 7.48 3.66
N ILE A 197 8.57 6.70 3.19
CA ILE A 197 8.59 6.04 1.87
C ILE A 197 8.84 7.10 0.78
N ALA A 198 7.99 8.14 0.75
CA ALA A 198 8.05 9.21 -0.22
C ALA A 198 9.38 9.96 -0.22
N LEU A 199 9.77 10.53 0.93
CA LEU A 199 10.93 11.42 1.00
C LEU A 199 12.25 10.65 0.81
N THR A 200 12.31 9.38 1.23
CA THR A 200 13.48 8.52 0.99
C THR A 200 13.74 8.33 -0.50
N ALA A 201 12.69 8.21 -1.33
CA ALA A 201 12.86 8.04 -2.76
C ALA A 201 13.58 9.24 -3.40
N TYR A 202 13.27 10.45 -2.93
CA TYR A 202 13.74 11.70 -3.55
C TYR A 202 14.93 12.38 -2.86
N LEU A 203 15.11 12.19 -1.56
CA LEU A 203 16.13 12.89 -0.77
C LEU A 203 17.31 11.98 -0.40
N PRO A 204 18.51 12.54 -0.13
CA PRO A 204 19.57 11.78 0.52
C PRO A 204 19.17 11.43 1.96
N THR A 205 19.69 10.33 2.49
CA THR A 205 19.35 9.87 3.86
C THR A 205 19.88 10.78 4.98
N THR A 206 20.71 11.76 4.63
CA THR A 206 21.21 12.82 5.51
C THR A 206 20.41 14.12 5.41
N ALA A 207 19.36 14.16 4.59
CA ALA A 207 18.59 15.38 4.35
C ALA A 207 17.95 15.92 5.64
N SER A 208 18.01 17.24 5.79
CA SER A 208 17.33 18.01 6.82
C SER A 208 16.62 19.20 6.22
N TRP A 209 15.47 19.57 6.75
CA TRP A 209 14.68 20.72 6.29
C TRP A 209 13.96 21.39 7.45
N VAL A 210 13.43 22.58 7.19
CA VAL A 210 12.59 23.33 8.13
C VAL A 210 11.17 23.33 7.58
N ASP A 211 10.21 22.95 8.40
CA ASP A 211 8.80 22.95 8.02
C ASP A 211 8.15 24.34 8.15
N SER A 212 6.86 24.42 7.85
CA SER A 212 6.10 25.68 7.92
C SER A 212 5.96 26.28 9.33
N THR A 213 6.25 25.51 10.37
CA THR A 213 6.22 25.97 11.78
C THR A 213 7.59 26.44 12.28
N GLY A 214 8.64 26.31 11.45
CA GLY A 214 10.02 26.59 11.85
C GLY A 214 10.69 25.41 12.55
N LYS A 215 10.05 24.25 12.64
CA LYS A 215 10.64 23.05 13.22
C LYS A 215 11.59 22.40 12.22
N THR A 216 12.77 22.02 12.69
CA THR A 216 13.73 21.24 11.89
C THR A 216 13.37 19.76 11.93
N TRP A 217 13.39 19.13 10.75
CA TRP A 217 13.19 17.71 10.54
C TRP A 217 14.34 17.14 9.71
N SER A 218 14.48 15.82 9.72
CA SER A 218 15.46 15.10 8.93
C SER A 218 14.97 13.68 8.64
N ILE A 219 15.54 13.03 7.63
CA ILE A 219 15.27 11.60 7.37
C ILE A 219 15.59 10.75 8.61
N PRO A 220 16.74 10.91 9.31
CA PRO A 220 17.03 10.18 10.54
C PRO A 220 15.99 10.43 11.65
N ALA A 221 15.45 11.66 11.76
CA ALA A 221 14.41 11.96 12.74
C ALA A 221 13.06 11.27 12.41
N LEU A 222 12.72 11.13 11.13
CA LEU A 222 11.56 10.34 10.69
C LEU A 222 11.77 8.84 10.97
N VAL A 223 12.95 8.31 10.69
CA VAL A 223 13.33 6.93 11.02
C VAL A 223 13.17 6.66 12.51
N GLN A 224 13.73 7.52 13.37
CA GLN A 224 13.59 7.38 14.81
C GLN A 224 12.11 7.46 15.25
N SER A 225 11.33 8.38 14.67
CA SER A 225 9.91 8.52 14.99
C SER A 225 9.12 7.25 14.66
N GLU A 226 9.43 6.59 13.54
CA GLU A 226 8.81 5.32 13.17
C GLU A 226 9.28 4.15 14.05
N VAL A 227 10.56 4.11 14.43
CA VAL A 227 11.08 3.12 15.40
C VAL A 227 10.34 3.22 16.74
N ASP A 228 10.13 4.44 17.24
CA ASP A 228 9.51 4.69 18.55
C ASP A 228 8.04 4.23 18.65
N GLN A 229 7.34 4.16 17.52
CA GLN A 229 5.92 3.75 17.48
C GLN A 229 5.72 2.23 17.75
N GLY A 230 6.76 1.40 17.64
CA GLY A 230 6.66 -0.03 17.94
C GLY A 230 5.92 -0.88 16.90
N PHE A 231 5.65 -2.14 17.28
CA PHE A 231 4.76 -3.07 16.57
C PHE A 231 3.33 -2.96 17.08
N GLY A 232 2.33 -3.09 16.19
CA GLY A 232 0.94 -3.33 16.59
C GLY A 232 0.03 -2.11 16.71
N SER A 233 0.56 -0.89 16.54
CA SER A 233 -0.23 0.34 16.33
C SER A 233 -0.08 0.80 14.87
N GLY A 234 -1.12 0.58 14.06
CA GLY A 234 -1.16 1.03 12.67
C GLY A 234 -2.05 0.16 11.77
N ALA A 235 -2.42 0.70 10.61
CA ALA A 235 -3.08 -0.07 9.56
C ALA A 235 -2.20 -1.25 9.09
N CYS A 236 -2.83 -2.32 8.61
CA CYS A 236 -2.15 -3.50 8.05
C CYS A 236 -1.06 -4.10 8.94
N GLY A 237 -1.24 -4.10 10.27
CA GLY A 237 -0.29 -4.70 11.21
C GLY A 237 1.04 -3.95 11.36
N GLY A 238 1.14 -2.71 10.84
CA GLY A 238 2.36 -1.90 10.87
C GLY A 238 3.33 -2.21 9.74
N THR A 239 2.92 -2.92 8.69
CA THR A 239 3.79 -3.26 7.55
C THR A 239 4.27 -2.02 6.79
N HIS A 240 3.44 -0.99 6.59
CA HIS A 240 3.87 0.24 5.90
C HIS A 240 5.02 0.96 6.62
N ARG A 241 5.03 0.92 7.96
CA ARG A 241 6.16 1.41 8.76
C ARG A 241 7.43 0.63 8.49
N LEU A 242 7.34 -0.71 8.49
CA LEU A 242 8.48 -1.56 8.20
C LEU A 242 8.97 -1.40 6.76
N ILE A 243 8.07 -1.18 5.81
CA ILE A 243 8.38 -0.84 4.41
C ILE A 243 9.17 0.47 4.36
N GLY A 244 8.67 1.53 4.99
CA GLY A 244 9.38 2.82 5.05
C GLY A 244 10.76 2.73 5.69
N LEU A 245 10.87 2.03 6.83
CA LEU A 245 12.17 1.77 7.48
C LEU A 245 13.12 0.97 6.59
N SER A 246 12.62 -0.05 5.88
CA SER A 246 13.44 -0.89 4.99
C SER A 246 13.93 -0.12 3.77
N MET A 247 13.06 0.68 3.15
CA MET A 247 13.45 1.55 2.03
C MET A 247 14.52 2.56 2.48
N ALA A 248 14.31 3.20 3.64
CA ALA A 248 15.25 4.17 4.19
C ALA A 248 16.61 3.52 4.51
N LEU A 249 16.62 2.38 5.19
CA LEU A 249 17.84 1.66 5.56
C LEU A 249 18.58 1.15 4.32
N ASN A 250 17.88 0.54 3.36
CA ASN A 250 18.47 0.07 2.11
C ASN A 250 19.18 1.21 1.36
N ARG A 251 18.52 2.38 1.26
CA ARG A 251 19.12 3.57 0.64
C ARG A 251 20.32 4.08 1.44
N HIS A 252 20.22 4.09 2.77
CA HIS A 252 21.29 4.54 3.65
C HIS A 252 22.54 3.66 3.50
N THR A 253 22.37 2.34 3.53
CA THR A 253 23.45 1.38 3.28
C THR A 253 24.03 1.52 1.88
N ALA A 254 23.19 1.67 0.85
CA ALA A 254 23.67 1.90 -0.52
C ALA A 254 24.48 3.20 -0.68
N GLN A 255 24.24 4.20 0.18
CA GLN A 255 25.00 5.45 0.26
C GLN A 255 26.27 5.33 1.13
N ASN A 256 26.60 4.15 1.64
CA ASN A 256 27.66 3.91 2.63
C ASN A 256 27.49 4.79 3.89
N GLY A 257 26.24 5.01 4.30
CA GLY A 257 25.92 5.77 5.50
C GLY A 257 26.43 5.11 6.78
N GLU A 258 26.74 5.94 7.78
CA GLU A 258 27.15 5.47 9.10
C GLU A 258 25.94 4.95 9.89
N MET A 259 26.05 3.75 10.44
CA MET A 259 25.03 3.14 11.30
C MET A 259 24.97 3.83 12.68
N THR A 260 24.44 5.05 12.71
CA THR A 260 24.11 5.79 13.92
C THR A 260 22.98 5.09 14.69
N PRO A 261 22.75 5.43 15.98
CA PRO A 261 21.80 4.72 16.83
C PRO A 261 20.39 4.55 16.24
N GLU A 262 19.88 5.55 15.54
CA GLU A 262 18.56 5.50 14.89
C GLU A 262 18.49 4.48 13.74
N TRP A 263 19.59 4.32 12.97
CA TRP A 263 19.68 3.33 11.90
C TRP A 263 19.88 1.92 12.45
N VAL A 264 20.67 1.79 13.53
CA VAL A 264 20.80 0.51 14.26
C VAL A 264 19.44 0.07 14.80
N ALA A 265 18.69 0.97 15.43
CA ALA A 265 17.37 0.66 15.96
C ALA A 265 16.36 0.33 14.85
N ALA A 266 16.47 0.95 13.68
CA ALA A 266 15.68 0.60 12.50
C ALA A 266 16.00 -0.83 12.01
N ASP A 267 17.28 -1.19 11.88
CA ASP A 267 17.69 -2.54 11.50
C ASP A 267 17.22 -3.57 12.53
N GLU A 268 17.44 -3.35 13.83
CA GLU A 268 16.96 -4.23 14.90
C GLU A 268 15.44 -4.47 14.80
N ARG A 269 14.66 -3.42 14.52
CA ARG A 269 13.22 -3.53 14.34
C ARG A 269 12.85 -4.37 13.12
N ILE A 270 13.55 -4.19 12.00
CA ILE A 270 13.35 -4.96 10.78
C ILE A 270 13.70 -6.43 11.01
N GLN A 271 14.83 -6.73 11.65
CA GLN A 271 15.26 -8.09 11.97
C GLN A 271 14.29 -8.80 12.93
N GLU A 272 13.76 -8.08 13.93
CA GLU A 272 12.73 -8.61 14.83
C GLU A 272 11.45 -9.00 14.05
N ALA A 273 11.04 -8.16 13.10
CA ALA A 273 9.87 -8.42 12.25
C ALA A 273 10.08 -9.61 11.32
N ILE A 274 11.25 -9.73 10.70
CA ILE A 274 11.64 -10.87 9.86
C ILE A 274 11.60 -12.17 10.68
N THR A 275 12.18 -12.16 11.88
CA THR A 275 12.20 -13.31 12.78
C THR A 275 10.78 -13.74 13.14
N LYS A 276 9.92 -12.80 13.53
CA LYS A 276 8.50 -13.06 13.83
C LYS A 276 7.75 -13.61 12.62
N ALA A 277 7.95 -13.05 11.43
CA ALA A 277 7.29 -13.53 10.21
C ALA A 277 7.68 -14.99 9.90
N ARG A 278 8.96 -15.33 10.05
CA ARG A 278 9.48 -16.69 9.88
C ARG A 278 8.92 -17.66 10.94
N ASP A 279 8.96 -17.27 12.21
CA ASP A 279 8.50 -18.11 13.33
C ASP A 279 6.98 -18.33 13.29
N TYR A 280 6.22 -17.36 12.77
CA TYR A 280 4.76 -17.41 12.70
C TYR A 280 4.24 -17.92 11.35
N GLN A 281 5.10 -18.34 10.43
CA GLN A 281 4.69 -18.91 9.16
C GLN A 281 3.94 -20.23 9.39
N ASN A 282 2.76 -20.34 8.78
CA ASN A 282 1.94 -21.54 8.85
C ASN A 282 2.52 -22.67 7.97
N PRO A 283 2.20 -23.95 8.27
CA PRO A 283 2.71 -25.09 7.50
C PRO A 283 2.43 -25.03 5.99
N ASN A 284 1.37 -24.34 5.58
CA ASN A 284 0.98 -24.16 4.18
C ASN A 284 1.76 -23.07 3.43
N GLY A 285 2.66 -22.35 4.12
CA GLY A 285 3.41 -21.22 3.58
C GLY A 285 2.79 -19.85 3.84
N SER A 286 1.53 -19.77 4.26
CA SER A 286 0.90 -18.49 4.57
C SER A 286 1.59 -17.83 5.77
N LEU A 287 1.65 -16.50 5.76
CA LEU A 287 2.16 -15.74 6.89
C LEU A 287 1.00 -15.50 7.89
N SER A 288 1.34 -15.04 9.09
CA SER A 288 0.33 -14.95 10.16
C SER A 288 -0.80 -13.98 9.82
N SER A 289 -2.05 -14.41 10.07
CA SER A 289 -3.21 -13.50 10.02
C SER A 289 -3.17 -12.38 11.06
N ASN A 290 -2.24 -12.46 12.03
CA ASN A 290 -1.98 -11.40 13.01
C ASN A 290 -0.64 -10.68 12.75
N TYR A 291 -0.11 -10.76 11.52
CA TYR A 291 1.16 -10.16 11.13
C TYR A 291 2.30 -10.58 12.07
N PHE A 292 2.87 -9.63 12.81
CA PHE A 292 3.99 -9.83 13.73
C PHE A 292 3.56 -9.96 15.20
N GLY A 293 2.25 -9.95 15.49
CA GLY A 293 1.75 -9.94 16.87
C GLY A 293 1.74 -11.32 17.55
N ARG A 294 1.39 -12.36 16.79
CA ARG A 294 1.34 -13.77 17.24
C ARG A 294 1.15 -14.71 16.03
N PRO A 295 1.36 -16.03 16.18
CA PRO A 295 0.92 -17.00 15.18
C PRO A 295 -0.59 -16.96 14.93
N GLY A 296 -1.01 -17.21 13.70
CA GLY A 296 -2.42 -17.29 13.31
C GLY A 296 -2.59 -17.65 11.84
N SER A 297 -3.73 -18.27 11.51
CA SER A 297 -4.14 -18.52 10.13
C SER A 297 -5.58 -18.03 9.94
N SER A 298 -5.95 -17.71 8.70
CA SER A 298 -7.33 -17.40 8.34
C SER A 298 -7.77 -18.28 7.17
N PRO A 299 -8.98 -18.86 7.21
CA PRO A 299 -9.57 -19.51 6.05
C PRO A 299 -10.20 -18.50 5.06
N ASP A 300 -10.33 -17.22 5.45
CA ASP A 300 -10.81 -16.16 4.58
C ASP A 300 -9.69 -15.71 3.64
N LEU A 301 -9.83 -16.02 2.35
CA LEU A 301 -8.84 -15.68 1.33
C LEU A 301 -8.65 -14.16 1.18
N ALA A 302 -9.67 -13.35 1.48
CA ALA A 302 -9.56 -11.89 1.45
C ALA A 302 -8.78 -11.34 2.65
N GLU A 303 -8.85 -12.00 3.80
CA GLU A 303 -7.98 -11.68 4.94
C GLU A 303 -6.55 -12.15 4.67
N ASP A 304 -6.39 -13.38 4.13
CA ASP A 304 -5.09 -13.98 3.83
C ASP A 304 -4.31 -13.16 2.78
N ILE A 305 -4.94 -12.72 1.69
CA ILE A 305 -4.29 -11.82 0.72
C ILE A 305 -3.81 -10.53 1.39
N GLY A 306 -4.60 -9.97 2.31
CA GLY A 306 -4.20 -8.80 3.08
C GLY A 306 -2.99 -9.09 3.97
N THR A 307 -3.05 -10.11 4.82
CA THR A 307 -2.03 -10.36 5.83
C THR A 307 -0.75 -10.95 5.25
N THR A 308 -0.88 -11.99 4.40
CA THR A 308 0.28 -12.61 3.74
C THR A 308 0.87 -11.66 2.70
N GLY A 309 0.05 -10.95 1.93
CA GLY A 309 0.51 -10.01 0.91
C GLY A 309 1.37 -8.88 1.48
N HIS A 310 0.87 -8.12 2.46
CA HIS A 310 1.64 -7.02 3.05
C HIS A 310 2.89 -7.52 3.79
N THR A 311 2.84 -8.70 4.43
CA THR A 311 4.03 -9.25 5.10
C THR A 311 5.07 -9.68 4.06
N LEU A 312 4.65 -10.31 2.96
CA LEU A 312 5.54 -10.68 1.86
C LEU A 312 6.14 -9.45 1.16
N GLU A 313 5.37 -8.37 0.98
CA GLU A 313 5.84 -7.10 0.44
C GLU A 313 6.96 -6.51 1.30
N PHE A 314 6.76 -6.44 2.63
CA PHE A 314 7.80 -6.06 3.58
C PHE A 314 9.05 -6.94 3.44
N LEU A 315 8.88 -8.27 3.52
CA LEU A 315 10.00 -9.22 3.41
C LEU A 315 10.76 -9.07 2.08
N SER A 316 10.03 -8.80 1.00
CA SER A 316 10.59 -8.60 -0.34
C SER A 316 11.43 -7.34 -0.45
N LEU A 317 11.29 -6.37 0.45
CA LEU A 317 12.17 -5.19 0.53
C LEU A 317 13.34 -5.40 1.50
N SER A 318 13.12 -6.11 2.61
CA SER A 318 14.07 -6.15 3.72
C SER A 318 15.11 -7.27 3.64
N LEU A 319 14.75 -8.41 3.04
CA LEU A 319 15.65 -9.57 2.96
C LEU A 319 16.73 -9.36 1.89
N THR A 320 17.89 -10.00 2.04
CA THR A 320 18.88 -10.08 0.95
C THR A 320 18.37 -10.99 -0.18
N GLU A 321 19.00 -10.93 -1.37
CA GLU A 321 18.63 -11.81 -2.49
C GLU A 321 18.77 -13.30 -2.16
N ASP A 322 19.79 -13.67 -1.37
CA ASP A 322 19.97 -15.05 -0.92
C ASP A 322 18.88 -15.48 0.07
N GLN A 323 18.51 -14.59 0.98
CA GLN A 323 17.42 -14.84 1.93
C GLN A 323 16.06 -14.97 1.24
N LEU A 324 15.80 -14.22 0.15
CA LEU A 324 14.58 -14.37 -0.65
C LEU A 324 14.45 -15.75 -1.31
N ARG A 325 15.58 -16.44 -1.54
CA ARG A 325 15.63 -17.80 -2.07
C ARG A 325 15.55 -18.87 -0.98
N GLU A 326 15.50 -18.49 0.30
CA GLU A 326 15.29 -19.46 1.37
C GLU A 326 13.93 -20.14 1.24
N PRO A 327 13.82 -21.45 1.52
CA PRO A 327 12.59 -22.22 1.31
C PRO A 327 11.35 -21.65 2.01
N TRP A 328 11.50 -20.95 3.14
CA TRP A 328 10.36 -20.37 3.85
C TRP A 328 9.79 -19.15 3.13
N VAL A 329 10.62 -18.31 2.51
CA VAL A 329 10.15 -17.16 1.73
C VAL A 329 9.51 -17.63 0.42
N ALA A 330 10.16 -18.59 -0.25
CA ALA A 330 9.61 -19.21 -1.46
C ALA A 330 8.22 -19.84 -1.20
N ARG A 331 8.00 -20.45 -0.02
CA ARG A 331 6.67 -20.95 0.38
C ARG A 331 5.63 -19.84 0.54
N ALA A 332 6.03 -18.67 1.08
CA ALA A 332 5.12 -17.54 1.19
C ALA A 332 4.72 -17.01 -0.20
N ALA A 333 5.67 -16.86 -1.12
CA ALA A 333 5.38 -16.47 -2.50
C ALA A 333 4.52 -17.51 -3.23
N GLN A 334 4.81 -18.81 -3.06
CA GLN A 334 4.02 -19.90 -3.65
C GLN A 334 2.59 -19.95 -3.11
N HIS A 335 2.42 -19.74 -1.80
CA HIS A 335 1.10 -19.62 -1.16
C HIS A 335 0.36 -18.41 -1.70
N MET A 336 1.03 -17.27 -1.86
CA MET A 336 0.41 -16.07 -2.42
C MET A 336 -0.10 -16.32 -3.85
N CYS A 337 0.70 -16.95 -4.72
CA CYS A 337 0.25 -17.35 -6.06
C CYS A 337 -1.02 -18.20 -6.00
N LYS A 338 -1.09 -19.16 -5.07
CA LYS A 338 -2.27 -20.01 -4.88
C LYS A 338 -3.50 -19.19 -4.50
N VAL A 339 -3.39 -18.22 -3.61
CA VAL A 339 -4.52 -17.38 -3.21
C VAL A 339 -4.98 -16.49 -4.39
N PHE A 340 -4.05 -15.96 -5.19
CA PHE A 340 -4.40 -15.22 -6.42
C PHE A 340 -5.22 -16.08 -7.39
N GLU A 341 -4.77 -17.31 -7.66
CA GLU A 341 -5.48 -18.27 -8.53
C GLU A 341 -6.87 -18.64 -7.96
N GLN A 342 -6.95 -18.91 -6.65
CA GLN A 342 -8.21 -19.29 -5.99
C GLN A 342 -9.23 -18.15 -5.92
N THR A 343 -8.79 -16.92 -6.13
CA THR A 343 -9.63 -15.72 -6.10
C THR A 343 -9.81 -15.10 -7.49
N GLU A 344 -9.42 -15.81 -8.56
CA GLU A 344 -9.71 -15.39 -9.94
C GLU A 344 -11.20 -15.10 -10.12
N GLY A 345 -11.51 -13.95 -10.71
CA GLY A 345 -12.87 -13.47 -10.91
C GLY A 345 -13.62 -13.00 -9.64
N ALA A 346 -13.06 -13.20 -8.44
CA ALA A 346 -13.66 -12.70 -7.21
C ALA A 346 -13.33 -11.20 -6.99
N PRO A 347 -14.31 -10.37 -6.57
CA PRO A 347 -14.04 -9.01 -6.16
C PRO A 347 -13.25 -9.01 -4.84
N LEU A 348 -12.11 -8.34 -4.85
CA LEU A 348 -11.23 -8.20 -3.69
C LEU A 348 -11.05 -6.74 -3.35
N GLU A 349 -10.67 -6.50 -2.10
CA GLU A 349 -10.32 -5.17 -1.62
C GLU A 349 -9.02 -4.70 -2.29
N CYS A 350 -9.08 -3.58 -3.03
CA CYS A 350 -7.99 -3.18 -3.94
C CYS A 350 -6.66 -2.93 -3.23
N GLY A 351 -6.66 -2.37 -2.02
CA GLY A 351 -5.42 -2.12 -1.29
C GLY A 351 -4.74 -3.44 -0.91
N ALA A 352 -5.48 -4.38 -0.31
CA ALA A 352 -4.96 -5.70 0.01
C ALA A 352 -4.47 -6.46 -1.24
N LEU A 353 -5.26 -6.44 -2.31
CA LEU A 353 -4.91 -7.08 -3.57
C LEU A 353 -3.61 -6.53 -4.16
N TYR A 354 -3.49 -5.21 -4.28
CA TYR A 354 -2.35 -4.62 -4.98
C TYR A 354 -1.09 -4.52 -4.13
N HIS A 355 -1.20 -4.46 -2.79
CA HIS A 355 -0.04 -4.68 -1.93
C HIS A 355 0.49 -6.12 -2.04
N ALA A 356 -0.40 -7.12 -2.14
CA ALA A 356 0.00 -8.50 -2.38
C ALA A 356 0.66 -8.68 -3.76
N ALA A 357 0.11 -8.04 -4.80
CA ALA A 357 0.69 -8.04 -6.14
C ALA A 357 2.07 -7.36 -6.15
N HIS A 358 2.18 -6.18 -5.52
CA HIS A 358 3.44 -5.45 -5.40
C HIS A 358 4.50 -6.27 -4.65
N GLY A 359 4.12 -6.96 -3.56
CA GLY A 359 5.02 -7.88 -2.88
C GLY A 359 5.53 -9.02 -3.79
N LEU A 360 4.67 -9.57 -4.66
CA LEU A 360 5.10 -10.55 -5.66
C LEU A 360 5.99 -9.93 -6.75
N VAL A 361 5.72 -8.71 -7.20
CA VAL A 361 6.56 -7.97 -8.16
C VAL A 361 7.97 -7.78 -7.60
N LEU A 362 8.07 -7.30 -6.36
CA LEU A 362 9.35 -7.09 -5.66
C LEU A 362 10.10 -8.40 -5.45
N TYR A 363 9.41 -9.44 -4.96
CA TYR A 363 9.98 -10.77 -4.80
C TYR A 363 10.52 -11.29 -6.14
N ARG A 364 9.71 -11.21 -7.19
CA ARG A 364 10.05 -11.66 -8.54
C ARG A 364 11.29 -10.95 -9.06
N GLN A 365 11.31 -9.62 -8.99
CA GLN A 365 12.43 -8.82 -9.47
C GLN A 365 13.74 -9.17 -8.75
N ARG A 366 13.71 -9.29 -7.42
CA ARG A 366 14.92 -9.50 -6.62
C ARG A 366 15.40 -10.94 -6.59
N ALA A 367 14.49 -11.91 -6.66
CA ALA A 367 14.85 -13.33 -6.66
C ALA A 367 15.26 -13.84 -8.06
N PHE A 368 14.71 -13.27 -9.14
CA PHE A 368 14.88 -13.79 -10.51
C PHE A 368 15.38 -12.76 -11.54
N GLY A 369 15.58 -11.51 -11.12
CA GLY A 369 15.96 -10.41 -12.02
C GLY A 369 14.75 -9.60 -12.51
N PRO A 370 15.01 -8.41 -13.09
CA PRO A 370 13.96 -7.50 -13.52
C PRO A 370 13.06 -8.09 -14.61
N ARG A 371 11.82 -7.63 -14.64
CA ARG A 371 10.81 -7.96 -15.65
C ARG A 371 10.08 -6.68 -16.04
N GLU A 372 9.88 -6.51 -17.32
CA GLU A 372 9.04 -5.42 -17.85
C GLU A 372 7.59 -5.91 -17.93
N TYR A 373 6.65 -5.14 -17.39
CA TYR A 373 5.22 -5.37 -17.55
C TYR A 373 4.73 -4.58 -18.75
N LYS A 374 3.84 -5.18 -19.55
CA LYS A 374 3.28 -4.54 -20.75
C LYS A 374 1.78 -4.72 -20.78
N PHE A 375 1.09 -3.64 -21.06
CA PHE A 375 -0.33 -3.64 -21.37
C PHE A 375 -0.54 -2.78 -22.62
N ASP A 376 -1.36 -3.27 -23.55
CA ASP A 376 -1.68 -2.53 -24.76
C ASP A 376 -2.76 -1.49 -24.45
N LEU A 377 -2.35 -0.24 -24.22
CA LEU A 377 -3.29 0.87 -23.98
C LEU A 377 -4.11 1.25 -25.22
N THR A 378 -3.82 0.68 -26.40
CA THR A 378 -4.54 0.97 -27.65
C THR A 378 -5.74 0.05 -27.90
N SER A 379 -5.92 -1.00 -27.10
CA SER A 379 -7.10 -1.88 -27.21
C SER A 379 -8.35 -1.15 -26.69
N ASP A 380 -9.33 -0.91 -27.57
CA ASP A 380 -10.67 -0.50 -27.14
C ASP A 380 -11.46 -1.77 -26.73
N ASP A 381 -12.05 -1.78 -25.53
CA ASP A 381 -12.93 -2.89 -25.07
C ASP A 381 -14.24 -2.99 -25.90
N SER A 382 -14.43 -2.09 -26.87
CA SER A 382 -15.56 -2.15 -27.81
C SER A 382 -15.52 -3.36 -28.75
N ASP A 383 -14.34 -3.96 -28.98
CA ASP A 383 -14.19 -5.13 -29.84
C ASP A 383 -14.67 -6.44 -29.15
N GLU A 384 -14.58 -6.56 -27.82
CA GLU A 384 -15.04 -7.76 -27.10
C GLU A 384 -16.58 -7.82 -26.96
N ALA A 385 -17.23 -6.66 -26.88
CA ALA A 385 -18.70 -6.58 -26.81
C ALA A 385 -19.38 -7.01 -28.13
N GLU A 386 -18.69 -6.87 -29.27
CA GLU A 386 -19.22 -7.27 -30.58
C GLU A 386 -19.10 -8.78 -30.84
N VAL A 387 -18.12 -9.44 -30.20
CA VAL A 387 -17.92 -10.91 -30.29
C VAL A 387 -18.85 -11.68 -29.35
N ALA A 388 -19.24 -11.11 -28.21
CA ALA A 388 -20.23 -11.74 -27.31
C ALA A 388 -21.69 -11.58 -27.78
N ALA A 389 -21.93 -10.78 -28.83
CA ALA A 389 -23.25 -10.52 -29.41
C ALA A 389 -23.51 -11.30 -30.72
N GLN A 390 -22.60 -12.18 -31.14
CA GLN A 390 -22.75 -13.13 -32.25
C GLN A 390 -22.86 -14.56 -31.71
#